data_AF-A0AAE2XXI0-F1
#
_entry.id   AF-A0AAE2XXI0-F1
#
_cell.length_a   1.000
_cell.length_b   1.000
_cell.length_c   1.000
_cell.angle_alpha   90.00
_cell.angle_beta   90.00
_cell.angle_gamma   90.00
#
_symmetry.space_group_name_H-M   'P 1'
#
loop_
_entity.id
_entity.type
_entity.pdbx_description
1 polymer ?
#
loop_
_entity_poly.entity_id
_entity_poly.type
_entity_poly.pdbx_seq_one_letter_code
_entity_poly.pdbx_strand_id
1 'polypeptide(L)'
;RYLMKRFLELQEKYPIMGDVRGIGLFQGVELVKDPKTKVPANTAAEEFVNEALKRGLILDLSQPVITIHGDFYRNTLTIKPPLVITREQIDRALEIFEECLQTVTPLIKA
;
A
#
# COMPACT_ATOMS: atom_id res chain seq x y z
N ARG A 1 -15.32 -10.40 -0.60
CA ARG A 1 -15.07 -9.12 -1.33
C ARG A 1 -14.86 -7.91 -0.41
N TYR A 2 -14.87 -8.07 0.92
CA TYR A 2 -14.80 -6.95 1.88
C TYR A 2 -13.51 -6.12 1.79
N LEU A 3 -12.35 -6.77 1.96
CA LEU A 3 -11.05 -6.10 1.97
C LEU A 3 -10.77 -5.30 0.68
N MET A 4 -11.00 -5.90 -0.49
CA MET A 4 -10.86 -5.22 -1.79
C MET A 4 -11.75 -3.97 -1.87
N LYS A 5 -13.02 -4.06 -1.45
CA LYS A 5 -13.92 -2.90 -1.45
C LYS A 5 -13.36 -1.75 -0.61
N ARG A 6 -12.85 -2.05 0.59
CA ARG A 6 -12.26 -1.04 1.50
C ARG A 6 -11.00 -0.40 0.91
N PHE A 7 -10.14 -1.16 0.23
CA PHE A 7 -8.99 -0.57 -0.46
C PHE A 7 -9.38 0.31 -1.63
N LEU A 8 -10.42 -0.04 -2.40
CA LEU A 8 -10.92 0.82 -3.47
C LEU A 8 -11.51 2.13 -2.92
N GLU A 9 -12.24 2.08 -1.80
CA GLU A 9 -12.72 3.28 -1.10
C GLU A 9 -11.56 4.18 -0.62
N LEU A 10 -10.44 3.59 -0.16
CA LEU A 10 -9.23 4.35 0.16
C LEU A 10 -8.56 4.91 -1.09
N GLN A 11 -8.53 4.15 -2.19
CA GLN A 11 -7.93 4.60 -3.46
C GLN A 11 -8.64 5.85 -4.01
N GLU A 12 -9.96 5.95 -3.87
CA GLU A 12 -10.73 7.14 -4.26
C GLU A 12 -10.33 8.39 -3.44
N LYS A 13 -9.94 8.20 -2.18
CA LYS A 13 -9.54 9.28 -1.27
C LYS A 13 -8.06 9.67 -1.39
N TYR A 14 -7.19 8.71 -1.70
CA TYR A 14 -5.74 8.86 -1.66
C TYR A 14 -5.13 8.58 -3.05
N PRO A 15 -4.87 9.62 -3.87
CA PRO A 15 -4.32 9.48 -5.22
C PRO A 15 -2.94 8.80 -5.28
N ILE A 16 -2.22 8.73 -4.15
CA ILE A 16 -0.98 7.94 -4.03
C ILE A 16 -1.20 6.45 -4.35
N MET A 17 -2.41 5.91 -4.15
CA MET A 17 -2.75 4.52 -4.48
C MET A 17 -3.01 4.39 -5.98
N GLY A 18 -1.99 4.03 -6.75
CA GLY A 18 -2.06 3.95 -8.21
C GLY A 18 -2.83 2.75 -8.74
N ASP A 19 -2.70 1.59 -8.07
CA ASP A 19 -3.38 0.35 -8.44
C ASP A 19 -3.67 -0.50 -7.20
N VAL A 20 -4.81 -1.17 -7.19
CA VAL A 20 -5.21 -2.12 -6.16
C VAL A 20 -5.58 -3.43 -6.84
N ARG A 21 -4.81 -4.49 -6.59
CA ARG A 21 -4.95 -5.78 -7.28
C ARG A 21 -4.88 -6.94 -6.29
N GLY A 22 -5.52 -8.06 -6.64
CA GLY A 22 -5.46 -9.28 -5.83
C GLY A 22 -6.81 -9.97 -5.65
N ILE A 23 -6.80 -11.12 -4.97
CA ILE A 23 -7.97 -11.97 -4.76
C ILE A 23 -8.01 -12.44 -3.31
N GLY A 24 -9.20 -12.37 -2.70
CA GLY A 24 -9.41 -12.82 -1.32
C GLY A 24 -8.62 -11.98 -0.32
N LEU A 25 -7.81 -12.65 0.51
CA LEU A 25 -6.94 -12.02 1.52
C LEU A 25 -5.51 -11.79 1.00
N PHE A 26 -5.24 -11.97 -0.29
CA PHE A 26 -3.96 -11.60 -0.86
C PHE A 26 -4.14 -10.40 -1.79
N GLN A 27 -3.73 -9.22 -1.32
CA GLN A 27 -3.91 -7.93 -1.99
C GLN A 27 -2.57 -7.22 -2.16
N GLY A 28 -2.42 -6.53 -3.28
CA GLY A 28 -1.31 -5.64 -3.59
C GLY A 28 -1.84 -4.23 -3.80
N VAL A 29 -1.24 -3.27 -3.10
CA VAL A 29 -1.52 -1.83 -3.26
C VAL A 29 -0.27 -1.16 -3.78
N GLU A 30 -0.33 -0.63 -4.99
CA GLU A 30 0.77 0.06 -5.64
C GLU A 30 0.76 1.55 -5.29
N LEU A 31 1.86 2.06 -4.75
CA LEU A 31 2.02 3.49 -4.46
C LEU A 31 2.76 4.21 -5.61
N VAL A 32 2.16 5.28 -6.12
CA VAL A 32 2.69 6.07 -7.24
C VAL A 32 2.75 7.54 -6.87
N LYS A 33 3.66 8.28 -7.51
CA LYS A 33 3.79 9.73 -7.32
C LYS A 33 2.65 10.50 -7.96
N ASP A 34 2.18 10.01 -9.10
CA ASP A 34 1.06 10.59 -9.84
C ASP A 34 0.23 9.46 -10.49
N PRO A 35 -1.11 9.45 -10.33
CA PRO A 35 -1.97 8.40 -10.85
C PRO A 35 -1.95 8.23 -12.38
N LYS A 36 -1.66 9.30 -13.13
CA LYS A 36 -1.69 9.32 -14.60
C LYS A 36 -0.38 8.77 -15.17
N THR A 37 0.75 9.21 -14.62
CA THR A 37 2.09 8.82 -15.07
C THR A 37 2.55 7.50 -14.46
N LYS A 38 1.98 7.10 -13.32
CA LYS A 38 2.32 5.89 -12.55
C LYS A 38 3.80 5.77 -12.19
N VAL A 39 4.48 6.90 -12.02
CA VAL A 39 5.87 6.92 -11.54
C VAL A 39 5.92 6.29 -10.14
N PRO A 40 6.78 5.29 -9.88
CA PRO A 40 6.79 4.56 -8.63
C PRO A 40 7.21 5.45 -7.44
N ALA A 41 6.48 5.34 -6.33
CA ALA A 41 6.76 6.06 -5.09
C ALA A 41 7.56 5.18 -4.11
N ASN A 42 8.73 4.68 -4.54
CA ASN A 42 9.54 3.72 -3.76
C ASN A 42 9.85 4.21 -2.34
N THR A 43 10.34 5.44 -2.18
CA THR A 43 10.66 6.03 -0.86
C THR A 43 9.42 6.14 0.04
N ALA A 44 8.28 6.55 -0.52
CA ALA A 44 7.04 6.64 0.25
C ALA A 44 6.54 5.25 0.66
N ALA A 45 6.73 4.23 -0.17
CA ALA A 45 6.36 2.85 0.14
C ALA A 45 7.25 2.23 1.23
N GLU A 46 8.55 2.54 1.24
CA GLU A 46 9.46 2.16 2.32
C GLU A 46 9.08 2.82 3.64
N GLU A 47 8.83 4.14 3.61
CA GLU A 47 8.41 4.85 4.81
C GLU A 47 7.03 4.39 5.29
N PHE A 48 6.13 4.03 4.38
CA PHE A 48 4.84 3.46 4.74
C PHE A 48 4.99 2.19 5.59
N VAL A 49 5.89 1.28 5.20
CA VAL A 49 6.13 0.06 5.98
C VAL A 49 6.74 0.37 7.34
N ASN A 50 7.65 1.35 7.41
CA ASN A 50 8.21 1.80 8.69
C ASN A 50 7.14 2.38 9.62
N GLU A 51 6.27 3.24 9.08
CA GLU A 51 5.17 3.87 9.82
C GLU A 51 4.12 2.84 10.26
N ALA A 52 3.80 1.86 9.40
CA ALA A 52 2.91 0.76 9.74
C ALA A 52 3.48 -0.07 10.90
N LEU A 53 4.77 -0.40 10.85
CA LEU A 53 5.44 -1.15 11.90
C LEU A 53 5.40 -0.41 13.25
N LYS A 54 5.67 0.91 13.26
CA LYS A 54 5.57 1.75 14.47
C LYS A 54 4.17 1.75 15.08
N ARG A 55 3.13 1.57 14.27
CA ARG A 55 1.71 1.51 14.69
C ARG A 55 1.20 0.09 14.97
N GLY A 56 2.07 -0.92 14.89
CA GLY A 56 1.73 -2.32 15.16
C GLY A 56 1.12 -3.09 13.99
N LEU A 57 1.26 -2.59 12.76
CA LEU A 57 0.84 -3.28 11.54
C LEU A 57 2.06 -3.77 10.76
N ILE A 58 2.18 -5.08 10.60
CA ILE A 58 3.26 -5.69 9.81
C ILE A 58 2.80 -5.83 8.36
N LEU A 59 3.51 -5.17 7.46
CA LEU A 59 3.33 -5.26 6.01
C LEU A 59 4.67 -5.53 5.34
N ASP A 60 4.61 -6.03 4.12
CA ASP A 60 5.78 -6.37 3.33
C ASP A 60 5.70 -5.66 1.98
N LEU A 61 6.85 -5.30 1.40
CA LEU A 61 6.91 -4.73 0.06
C LEU A 61 7.11 -5.83 -0.97
N SER A 62 6.67 -5.58 -2.20
CA SER A 62 7.04 -6.44 -3.32
C SER A 62 8.55 -6.58 -3.43
N GLN A 63 8.99 -7.71 -3.98
CA GLN A 63 10.40 -7.88 -4.31
C GLN A 63 10.85 -6.76 -5.27
N PRO A 64 12.11 -6.31 -5.14
CA PRO A 64 12.65 -5.31 -6.05
C PRO A 64 12.65 -5.85 -7.48
N VAL A 65 12.15 -5.05 -8.41
CA VAL A 65 12.20 -5.35 -9.85
C VAL A 65 13.10 -4.32 -10.52
N ILE A 66 14.06 -4.80 -11.31
CA ILE A 66 14.93 -3.96 -12.13
C ILE A 66 14.65 -4.28 -13.59
N THR A 67 14.31 -3.26 -14.38
CA THR A 67 14.06 -3.43 -15.82
C THR A 67 15.36 -3.42 -16.60
N ILE A 68 15.31 -3.89 -17.85
CA ILE A 68 16.44 -3.80 -18.80
C ILE A 68 16.92 -2.36 -19.04
N HIS A 69 16.08 -1.37 -18.76
CA HIS A 69 16.39 0.05 -18.90
C HIS A 69 16.94 0.66 -17.61
N GLY A 70 17.09 -0.13 -16.54
CA GLY A 70 17.62 0.32 -15.25
C GLY A 70 16.58 0.91 -14.29
N ASP A 71 15.28 0.83 -14.61
CA ASP A 71 14.23 1.30 -13.71
C ASP A 71 14.08 0.38 -12.51
N PHE A 72 14.01 0.94 -11.31
CA PHE A 72 13.86 0.21 -10.05
C PHE A 72 12.45 0.39 -9.48
N TYR A 73 11.76 -0.72 -9.24
CA TYR A 73 10.42 -0.75 -8.66
C TYR A 73 10.40 -1.52 -7.34
N ARG A 74 9.94 -0.85 -6.29
CA ARG A 74 9.70 -1.42 -4.96
C ARG A 74 8.62 -0.62 -4.22
N ASN A 75 7.49 -0.43 -4.89
CA ASN A 75 6.42 0.46 -4.46
C ASN A 75 5.07 -0.24 -4.20
N THR A 76 5.02 -1.57 -4.26
CA THR A 76 3.77 -2.31 -3.99
C THR A 76 3.77 -2.86 -2.57
N LEU A 77 2.81 -2.42 -1.76
CA LEU A 77 2.51 -3.00 -0.46
C LEU A 77 1.77 -4.32 -0.64
N THR A 78 2.22 -5.38 0.04
CA THR A 78 1.61 -6.71 -0.04
C THR A 78 0.90 -7.05 1.27
N ILE A 79 -0.39 -7.33 1.17
CA ILE A 79 -1.28 -7.64 2.28
C ILE A 79 -1.64 -9.11 2.19
N LYS A 80 -1.12 -9.89 3.16
CA LYS A 80 -1.25 -11.35 3.26
C LYS A 80 -1.46 -11.80 4.72
N PRO A 81 -2.56 -11.40 5.38
CA PRO A 81 -2.83 -11.80 6.75
C PRO A 81 -3.08 -13.32 6.86
N PRO A 82 -2.98 -13.89 8.08
CA PRO A 82 -3.44 -15.25 8.37
C PRO A 82 -4.91 -15.45 7.94
N LEU A 83 -5.25 -16.64 7.43
CA LEU A 83 -6.60 -16.92 6.94
C LEU A 83 -7.68 -16.94 8.03
N VAL A 84 -7.27 -16.97 9.30
CA VAL A 84 -8.15 -16.91 10.48
C VAL A 84 -8.42 -15.47 10.94
N ILE A 85 -7.90 -14.45 10.24
CA ILE A 85 -8.09 -13.04 10.59
C ILE A 85 -9.57 -12.68 10.62
N THR A 86 -9.99 -11.95 11.66
CA THR A 86 -11.38 -11.49 11.78
C THR A 86 -11.62 -10.18 11.03
N ARG A 87 -12.88 -9.82 10.84
CA ARG A 87 -13.23 -8.54 10.18
C ARG A 87 -12.80 -7.35 11.02
N GLU A 88 -12.94 -7.45 12.33
CA GLU A 88 -12.55 -6.41 13.29
C GLU A 88 -11.03 -6.17 13.24
N GLN A 89 -10.24 -7.24 13.11
CA GLN A 89 -8.79 -7.13 12.91
C GLN A 89 -8.44 -6.50 11.55
N ILE A 90 -9.17 -6.84 10.49
CA ILE A 90 -9.03 -6.19 9.18
C ILE A 90 -9.35 -4.70 9.29
N ASP A 91 -10.43 -4.34 9.99
CA ASP A 91 -10.84 -2.94 10.16
C ASP A 91 -9.79 -2.15 10.92
N ARG A 92 -9.25 -2.71 12.00
CA ARG A 92 -8.14 -2.09 12.72
C ARG A 92 -6.89 -1.94 11.86
N ALA A 93 -6.57 -2.93 11.03
CA ALA A 93 -5.46 -2.84 10.09
C ALA A 93 -5.69 -1.74 9.04
N LEU A 94 -6.93 -1.58 8.54
CA LEU A 94 -7.29 -0.54 7.58
C LEU A 94 -7.25 0.87 8.18
N GLU A 95 -7.62 1.03 9.46
CA GLU A 95 -7.45 2.28 10.19
C GLU A 95 -5.98 2.70 10.24
N ILE A 96 -5.09 1.78 10.67
CA ILE A 96 -3.65 2.02 10.71
C ILE A 96 -3.11 2.29 9.29
N PHE A 97 -3.61 1.57 8.29
CA PHE A 97 -3.23 1.76 6.89
C PHE A 97 -3.57 3.19 6.42
N GLU A 98 -4.75 3.69 6.75
CA GLU A 98 -5.18 5.06 6.42
C GLU A 98 -4.33 6.12 7.13
N GLU A 99 -4.02 5.93 8.42
CA GLU A 99 -3.10 6.82 9.15
C GLU A 99 -1.69 6.86 8.50
N CYS A 100 -1.21 5.73 7.99
CA CYS A 100 0.06 5.66 7.26
C CYS A 100 -0.03 6.40 5.93
N LEU A 101 -1.14 6.26 5.19
CA LEU A 101 -1.38 7.01 3.93
C LEU A 101 -1.32 8.52 4.19
N GLN A 102 -1.97 9.00 5.26
CA GLN A 102 -1.94 10.42 5.64
C GLN A 102 -0.52 10.91 5.93
N THR A 103 0.31 10.05 6.52
CA THR A 103 1.70 10.37 6.87
C THR A 103 2.62 10.45 5.65
N VAL A 104 2.47 9.52 4.69
CA VAL A 104 3.38 9.44 3.53
C VAL A 104 2.93 10.25 2.32
N THR A 105 1.64 10.60 2.21
CA THR A 105 1.11 11.40 1.09
C THR A 105 1.85 12.75 0.91
N PRO A 106 2.22 13.50 1.97
CA PRO A 106 3.02 14.71 1.85
C PRO A 106 4.42 14.50 1.26
N LEU A 107 5.03 13.32 1.46
CA LEU A 107 6.40 13.03 1.00
C LEU A 107 6.53 12.97 -0.53
N ILE A 108 5.41 12.85 -1.23
CA ILE A 108 5.37 12.79 -2.71
C ILE A 108 5.33 14.18 -3.34
N LYS A 109 4.89 15.19 -2.59
CA LYS A 109 4.75 16.57 -3.09
C LYS A 109 6.01 17.42 -2.85
N ALA A 110 7.02 16.87 -2.19
CA ALA A 110 8.31 17.53 -1.90
C ALA A 110 9.37 17.19 -2.96
#